data_AF-A0AA88S3K4-F1
#
_entry.id   AF-A0AA88S3K4-F1
#
_cell.length_a   1.000
_cell.length_b   1.000
_cell.length_c   1.000
_cell.angle_alpha   90.00
_cell.angle_beta   90.00
_cell.angle_gamma   90.00
#
_symmetry.space_group_name_H-M   'P 1'
#
loop_
_entity.id
_entity.type
_entity.pdbx_description
1 polymer ?
#
loop_
_entity_poly.entity_id
_entity_poly.type
_entity_poly.pdbx_seq_one_letter_code
_entity_poly.pdbx_strand_id
1 'polypeptide(L)'
;MDILTILPSNFGYVIFTFLYSWIMLMYLALKVGSARKQYNVKYPTMYSDKEPVFNCIQRAHQNTLEVYPQWLVFQTIAALVYPLSASVLGAIWVTSRFSYAWGYYTGDPSKRMNGVYGYIGYFGVIILSISVALHEVVYNQDIHIKNENRRVMSGFLDGIRCGDCECNVDWGERRNTIASIAAGVLFFTGWWIIIDAAVKYPEEDNFHHAYHTCGVIATVAFLMINAVSNGQVRGDSYSEGCMGQTGARVWLFIGFMLAFGSLIASMWILFGGFVVPQKPVVYPGIAIFFQNAFIFFGGLVFKFGRTEDLWQ
;
A
#
# COMPACT_ATOMS: atom_id res chain seq x y z
N MET A 1 11.61 -9.39 31.17
CA MET A 1 11.11 -8.01 31.00
C MET A 1 9.61 -8.08 31.10
N ASP A 2 9.01 -7.40 32.08
CA ASP A 2 7.56 -7.38 32.21
C ASP A 2 6.95 -6.59 31.06
N ILE A 3 5.83 -7.05 30.49
CA ILE A 3 5.11 -6.35 29.41
C ILE A 3 4.76 -4.90 29.80
N LEU A 4 4.55 -4.66 31.10
CA LEU A 4 4.26 -3.35 31.67
C LEU A 4 5.43 -2.35 31.53
N THR A 5 6.65 -2.82 31.30
CA THR A 5 7.83 -1.95 31.10
C THR A 5 8.08 -1.60 29.64
N ILE A 6 7.39 -2.25 28.68
CA ILE A 6 7.57 -2.05 27.23
C ILE A 6 6.53 -1.05 26.68
N LEU A 7 5.32 -1.03 27.26
CA LEU A 7 4.24 -0.17 26.79
C LEU A 7 4.34 1.27 27.31
N PRO A 8 3.88 2.27 26.54
CA PRO A 8 3.83 3.66 26.98
C PRO A 8 3.09 3.83 28.31
N SER A 9 3.57 4.74 29.16
CA SER A 9 2.80 5.17 30.32
C SER A 9 1.45 5.70 29.83
N ASN A 10 0.35 5.26 30.46
CA ASN A 10 -1.05 5.53 30.07
C ASN A 10 -1.65 4.63 28.95
N PHE A 11 -0.96 3.59 28.49
CA PHE A 11 -1.54 2.65 27.50
C PHE A 11 -2.79 1.91 28.03
N GLY A 12 -2.99 1.86 29.35
CA GLY A 12 -4.21 1.32 29.95
C GLY A 12 -5.51 1.96 29.43
N TYR A 13 -5.52 3.26 29.14
CA TYR A 13 -6.70 3.94 28.57
C TYR A 13 -7.03 3.45 27.15
N VAL A 14 -6.01 3.06 26.39
CA VAL A 14 -6.17 2.51 25.04
C VAL A 14 -6.88 1.15 25.13
N ILE A 15 -6.47 0.31 26.08
CA ILE A 15 -7.11 -0.98 26.33
C ILE A 15 -8.58 -0.79 26.70
N PHE A 16 -8.90 0.18 27.57
CA PHE A 16 -10.30 0.52 27.86
C PHE A 16 -11.06 1.00 26.64
N THR A 17 -10.42 1.73 25.73
CA THR A 17 -11.03 2.18 24.47
C THR A 17 -11.35 1.01 23.53
N PHE A 18 -10.46 0.03 23.42
CA PHE A 18 -10.73 -1.21 22.67
C PHE A 18 -11.82 -2.07 23.31
N LEU A 19 -11.85 -2.16 24.64
CA LEU A 19 -12.92 -2.84 25.35
C LEU A 19 -14.27 -2.12 25.11
N TYR A 20 -14.27 -0.79 25.13
CA TYR A 20 -15.45 0.01 24.86
C TYR A 20 -15.96 -0.18 23.41
N SER A 21 -15.06 -0.26 22.43
CA SER A 21 -15.42 -0.54 21.04
C SER A 21 -15.96 -1.96 20.84
N TRP A 22 -15.45 -2.93 21.59
CA TRP A 22 -16.00 -4.29 21.60
C TRP A 22 -17.42 -4.33 22.20
N ILE A 23 -17.66 -3.62 23.31
CA ILE A 23 -18.99 -3.47 23.92
C ILE A 23 -19.97 -2.83 22.93
N MET A 24 -19.53 -1.81 22.18
CA MET A 24 -20.34 -1.18 21.13
C MET A 24 -20.77 -2.18 20.06
N LEU A 25 -19.85 -3.00 19.53
CA LEU A 25 -20.20 -4.00 18.52
C LEU A 25 -21.19 -5.03 19.06
N MET A 26 -20.98 -5.51 20.28
CA MET A 26 -21.90 -6.44 20.95
C MET A 26 -23.29 -5.82 21.13
N TYR A 27 -23.36 -4.56 21.55
CA TYR A 27 -24.63 -3.85 21.71
C TYR A 27 -25.41 -3.73 20.39
N LEU A 28 -24.75 -3.32 19.31
CA LEU A 28 -25.37 -3.22 17.98
C LEU A 28 -25.84 -4.60 17.48
N ALA A 29 -25.04 -5.65 17.69
CA ALA A 29 -25.39 -7.03 17.30
C ALA A 29 -26.61 -7.55 18.08
N LEU A 30 -26.66 -7.32 19.40
CA LEU A 30 -27.81 -7.68 20.23
C LEU A 30 -29.08 -6.92 19.82
N LYS A 31 -28.96 -5.64 19.44
CA LYS A 31 -30.08 -4.85 18.92
C LYS A 31 -30.61 -5.40 17.59
N VAL A 32 -29.73 -5.81 16.68
CA VAL A 32 -30.13 -6.52 15.45
C VAL A 32 -30.84 -7.83 15.79
N GLY A 33 -30.29 -8.65 16.69
CA GLY A 33 -30.91 -9.92 17.09
C GLY A 33 -32.29 -9.74 17.74
N SER A 34 -32.44 -8.73 18.61
CA SER A 34 -33.71 -8.36 19.22
C SER A 34 -34.71 -7.86 18.18
N ALA A 35 -34.27 -7.01 17.23
CA ALA A 35 -35.12 -6.52 16.15
C ALA A 35 -35.57 -7.66 15.22
N ARG A 36 -34.70 -8.63 14.91
CA ARG A 36 -35.09 -9.82 14.13
C ARG A 36 -36.24 -10.58 14.78
N LYS A 37 -36.22 -10.72 16.11
CA LYS A 37 -37.30 -11.37 16.88
C LYS A 37 -38.58 -10.52 16.89
N GLN A 38 -38.46 -9.20 17.01
CA GLN A 38 -39.60 -8.27 17.04
C GLN A 38 -40.34 -8.21 15.69
N TYR A 39 -39.60 -8.12 14.59
CA TYR A 39 -40.15 -8.02 13.23
C TYR A 39 -40.29 -9.38 12.52
N ASN A 40 -40.04 -10.48 13.24
CA ASN A 40 -40.16 -11.87 12.77
C ASN A 40 -39.42 -12.16 11.44
N VAL A 41 -38.25 -11.57 11.26
CA VAL A 41 -37.42 -11.75 10.05
C VAL A 41 -36.59 -13.02 10.20
N LYS A 42 -37.02 -14.09 9.53
CA LYS A 42 -36.31 -15.39 9.52
C LYS A 42 -34.97 -15.30 8.79
N TYR A 43 -33.96 -15.99 9.31
CA TYR A 43 -32.74 -16.28 8.56
C TYR A 43 -33.07 -17.09 7.30
N PRO A 44 -32.35 -16.90 6.17
CA PRO A 44 -31.14 -16.08 5.95
C PRO A 44 -31.42 -14.63 5.53
N THR A 45 -32.68 -14.20 5.53
CA THR A 45 -33.10 -12.90 4.98
C THR A 45 -32.43 -11.73 5.73
N MET A 46 -31.69 -10.90 4.99
CA MET A 46 -30.89 -9.82 5.55
C MET A 46 -31.71 -8.54 5.76
N TYR A 47 -32.56 -8.20 4.79
CA TYR A 47 -33.46 -7.06 4.79
C TYR A 47 -34.91 -7.55 4.63
N SER A 48 -35.87 -6.75 5.11
CA SER A 48 -37.30 -6.99 4.96
C SER A 48 -37.90 -5.91 4.08
N ASP A 49 -38.69 -6.28 3.07
CA ASP A 49 -39.36 -5.31 2.18
C ASP A 49 -40.50 -4.56 2.90
N LYS A 50 -40.98 -5.12 4.01
CA LYS A 50 -42.17 -4.63 4.73
C LYS A 50 -41.82 -3.73 5.91
N GLU A 51 -40.61 -3.83 6.44
CA GLU A 51 -40.21 -3.21 7.71
C GLU A 51 -38.96 -2.34 7.53
N PRO A 52 -39.11 -1.06 7.12
CA PRO A 52 -37.98 -0.17 6.88
C PRO A 52 -37.16 0.14 8.15
N VAL A 53 -37.80 0.06 9.33
CA VAL A 53 -37.13 0.26 10.63
C VAL A 53 -36.12 -0.86 10.91
N PHE A 54 -36.48 -2.10 10.60
CA PHE A 54 -35.55 -3.24 10.72
C PHE A 54 -34.33 -3.05 9.80
N ASN A 55 -34.56 -2.63 8.56
CA ASN A 55 -33.50 -2.37 7.59
C ASN A 55 -32.55 -1.26 8.07
N CYS A 56 -33.08 -0.22 8.71
CA CYS A 56 -32.31 0.86 9.32
C CYS A 56 -31.41 0.35 10.46
N ILE A 57 -31.94 -0.48 11.37
CA ILE A 57 -31.18 -1.09 12.47
C ILE A 57 -30.05 -1.98 11.93
N GLN A 58 -30.37 -2.83 10.94
CA GLN A 58 -29.41 -3.72 10.29
C GLN A 58 -28.31 -2.94 9.57
N ARG A 59 -28.65 -1.90 8.82
CA ARG A 59 -27.68 -1.07 8.08
C ARG A 59 -26.75 -0.33 9.02
N ALA A 60 -27.25 0.18 10.16
CA ALA A 60 -26.41 0.85 11.15
C ALA A 60 -25.32 -0.08 11.71
N HIS A 61 -25.66 -1.34 11.99
CA HIS A 61 -24.70 -2.34 12.42
C HIS A 61 -23.69 -2.67 11.31
N GLN A 62 -24.16 -2.98 10.10
CA GLN A 62 -23.27 -3.33 8.97
C GLN A 62 -22.31 -2.21 8.59
N ASN A 63 -22.77 -0.96 8.53
CA ASN A 63 -21.89 0.17 8.27
C ASN A 63 -20.80 0.32 9.35
N THR A 64 -21.10 -0.05 10.60
CA THR A 64 -20.08 -0.05 11.65
C THR A 64 -19.03 -1.12 11.37
N LEU A 65 -19.45 -2.33 10.98
CA LEU A 65 -18.54 -3.43 10.64
C LEU A 65 -17.69 -3.16 9.39
N GLU A 66 -18.21 -2.42 8.41
CA GLU A 66 -17.46 -2.02 7.21
C GLU A 66 -16.27 -1.10 7.56
N VAL A 67 -16.46 -0.19 8.53
CA VAL A 67 -15.44 0.82 8.89
C VAL A 67 -14.55 0.39 10.06
N TYR A 68 -15.03 -0.53 10.90
CA TYR A 68 -14.35 -0.94 12.13
C TYR A 68 -12.93 -1.50 11.93
N PRO A 69 -12.65 -2.38 10.94
CA PRO A 69 -11.29 -2.89 10.71
C PRO A 69 -10.30 -1.77 10.37
N GLN A 70 -10.72 -0.82 9.53
CA GLN A 70 -9.90 0.33 9.16
C GLN A 70 -9.64 1.22 10.38
N TRP A 71 -10.67 1.47 11.19
CA TRP A 71 -10.50 2.23 12.44
C TRP A 71 -9.55 1.54 13.42
N LEU A 72 -9.64 0.20 13.59
CA LEU A 72 -8.75 -0.55 14.48
C LEU A 72 -7.27 -0.39 14.12
N VAL A 73 -6.93 -0.43 12.82
CA VAL A 73 -5.55 -0.28 12.35
C VAL A 73 -5.00 1.10 12.72
N PHE A 74 -5.71 2.17 12.35
CA PHE A 74 -5.27 3.53 12.66
C PHE A 74 -5.27 3.84 14.16
N GLN A 75 -6.26 3.33 14.90
CA GLN A 75 -6.30 3.46 16.36
C GLN A 75 -5.07 2.82 17.00
N THR A 76 -4.66 1.64 16.53
CA THR A 76 -3.50 0.92 17.08
C THR A 76 -2.20 1.67 16.80
N ILE A 77 -1.99 2.11 15.55
CA ILE A 77 -0.78 2.86 15.17
C ILE A 77 -0.68 4.16 15.99
N ALA A 78 -1.76 4.94 16.07
CA ALA A 78 -1.79 6.18 16.84
C ALA A 78 -1.58 5.94 18.34
N ALA A 79 -2.14 4.85 18.90
CA ALA A 79 -2.06 4.56 20.32
C ALA A 79 -0.67 4.12 20.81
N LEU A 80 0.17 3.54 19.93
CA LEU A 80 1.53 3.14 20.27
C LEU A 80 2.42 4.34 20.59
N VAL A 81 2.17 5.49 19.97
CA VAL A 81 2.99 6.70 20.15
C VAL A 81 2.26 7.77 20.97
N TYR A 82 0.96 7.93 20.77
CA TYR A 82 0.13 8.94 21.43
C TYR A 82 -1.06 8.31 22.18
N PRO A 83 -0.83 7.52 23.25
CA PRO A 83 -1.85 6.71 23.90
C PRO A 83 -3.03 7.52 24.45
N LEU A 84 -2.78 8.69 25.05
CA LEU A 84 -3.84 9.52 25.62
C LEU A 84 -4.72 10.13 24.53
N SER A 85 -4.11 10.80 23.55
CA SER A 85 -4.82 11.45 22.44
C SER A 85 -5.60 10.44 21.60
N ALA A 86 -5.00 9.28 21.31
CA ALA A 86 -5.67 8.20 20.60
C ALA A 86 -6.85 7.63 21.40
N SER A 87 -6.74 7.51 22.73
CA SER A 87 -7.85 7.04 23.58
C SER A 87 -9.04 8.00 23.56
N VAL A 88 -8.78 9.31 23.66
CA VAL A 88 -9.85 10.33 23.62
C VAL A 88 -10.55 10.34 22.26
N LEU A 89 -9.79 10.38 21.17
CA LEU A 89 -10.35 10.39 19.82
C LEU A 89 -11.07 9.07 19.49
N GLY A 90 -10.53 7.95 19.96
CA GLY A 90 -11.16 6.65 19.84
C GLY A 90 -12.48 6.57 20.61
N ALA A 91 -12.52 7.09 21.84
CA ALA A 91 -13.75 7.17 22.62
C ALA A 91 -14.83 8.03 21.94
N ILE A 92 -14.44 9.20 21.40
CA ILE A 92 -15.34 10.07 20.62
C ILE A 92 -15.93 9.31 19.43
N TRP A 93 -15.11 8.54 18.70
CA TRP A 93 -15.58 7.74 17.58
C TRP A 93 -16.57 6.66 18.03
N VAL A 94 -16.24 5.88 19.08
CA VAL A 94 -17.13 4.83 19.58
C VAL A 94 -18.46 5.41 20.08
N THR A 95 -18.45 6.50 20.85
CA THR A 95 -19.67 7.17 21.31
C THR A 95 -20.52 7.70 20.15
N SER A 96 -19.89 8.21 19.09
CA SER A 96 -20.59 8.65 17.89
C SER A 96 -21.38 7.53 17.21
N ARG A 97 -20.88 6.29 17.25
CA ARG A 97 -21.57 5.13 16.64
C ARG A 97 -22.84 4.77 17.40
N PHE A 98 -22.88 4.95 18.73
CA PHE A 98 -24.12 4.82 19.49
C PHE A 98 -25.14 5.89 19.08
N SER A 99 -24.69 7.15 18.94
CA SER A 99 -25.58 8.24 18.51
C SER A 99 -26.07 8.07 17.07
N TYR A 100 -25.21 7.57 16.18
CA TYR A 100 -25.55 7.20 14.81
C TYR A 100 -26.59 6.07 14.78
N ALA A 101 -26.38 5.01 15.56
CA ALA A 101 -27.28 3.87 15.65
C ALA A 101 -28.65 4.28 16.22
N TRP A 102 -28.68 5.04 17.32
CA TRP A 102 -29.94 5.55 17.88
C TRP A 102 -30.70 6.45 16.91
N GLY A 103 -30.00 7.26 16.11
CA GLY A 103 -30.61 8.01 15.00
C GLY A 103 -31.30 7.08 14.00
N TYR A 104 -30.60 6.05 13.53
CA TYR A 104 -31.15 5.05 12.60
C TYR A 104 -32.32 4.25 13.19
N TYR A 105 -32.34 3.98 14.50
CA TYR A 105 -33.38 3.17 15.15
C TYR A 105 -34.75 3.85 15.12
N THR A 106 -34.82 5.15 14.83
CA THR A 106 -36.07 5.89 14.64
C THR A 106 -36.78 5.56 13.32
N GLY A 107 -36.14 4.82 12.41
CA GLY A 107 -36.69 4.46 11.10
C GLY A 107 -36.49 5.52 10.02
N ASP A 108 -35.92 6.68 10.37
CA ASP A 108 -35.61 7.76 9.43
C ASP A 108 -34.11 7.79 9.13
N PRO A 109 -33.68 7.51 7.88
CA PRO A 109 -32.27 7.52 7.48
C PRO A 109 -31.57 8.87 7.68
N SER A 110 -32.30 9.99 7.71
CA SER A 110 -31.72 11.33 7.82
C SER A 110 -31.17 11.62 9.23
N LYS A 111 -31.78 11.01 10.26
CA LYS A 111 -31.39 11.18 11.68
C LYS A 111 -30.04 10.54 12.05
N ARG A 112 -29.40 9.87 11.09
CA ARG A 112 -28.00 9.42 11.20
C ARG A 112 -27.01 10.55 11.44
N MET A 113 -27.37 11.78 11.05
CA MET A 113 -26.53 12.96 11.20
C MET A 113 -26.17 13.26 12.66
N ASN A 114 -26.94 12.73 13.62
CA ASN A 114 -26.63 12.85 15.05
C ASN A 114 -25.27 12.25 15.42
N GLY A 115 -24.73 11.31 14.63
CA GLY A 115 -23.41 10.74 14.83
C GLY A 115 -22.27 11.42 14.06
N VAL A 116 -22.52 12.54 13.35
CA VAL A 116 -21.52 13.14 12.43
C VAL A 116 -20.26 13.62 13.16
N TYR A 117 -20.36 13.97 14.44
CA TYR A 117 -19.21 14.36 15.26
C TYR A 117 -18.16 13.24 15.39
N GLY A 118 -18.54 12.00 15.10
CA GLY A 118 -17.61 10.86 15.03
C GLY A 118 -16.50 11.01 14.02
N TYR A 119 -16.72 11.79 12.96
CA TYR A 119 -15.68 12.05 11.96
C TYR A 119 -14.48 12.79 12.56
N ILE A 120 -14.68 13.59 13.62
CA ILE A 120 -13.57 14.24 14.33
C ILE A 120 -12.65 13.20 14.97
N GLY A 121 -13.24 12.21 15.66
CA GLY A 121 -12.49 11.09 16.22
C GLY A 121 -11.80 10.25 15.14
N TYR A 122 -12.52 9.93 14.05
CA TYR A 122 -12.02 9.11 12.97
C TYR A 122 -10.86 9.74 12.19
N PHE A 123 -11.02 10.98 11.72
CA PHE A 123 -9.96 11.68 11.02
C PHE A 123 -8.82 12.07 11.97
N GLY A 124 -9.13 12.34 13.23
CA GLY A 124 -8.11 12.59 14.26
C GLY A 124 -7.13 11.42 14.39
N VAL A 125 -7.62 10.18 14.48
CA VAL A 125 -6.73 9.00 14.59
C VAL A 125 -5.96 8.73 13.29
N ILE A 126 -6.53 9.04 12.13
CA ILE A 126 -5.82 8.97 10.84
C ILE A 126 -4.68 9.99 10.80
N ILE A 127 -4.94 11.25 11.17
CA ILE A 127 -3.94 12.31 11.20
C ILE A 127 -2.82 11.96 12.18
N LEU A 128 -3.16 11.44 13.37
CA LEU A 128 -2.17 10.98 14.33
C LEU A 128 -1.33 9.82 13.78
N SER A 129 -1.94 8.89 13.03
CA SER A 129 -1.21 7.79 12.39
C SER A 129 -0.24 8.31 11.32
N ILE A 130 -0.65 9.31 10.54
CA ILE A 130 0.21 9.97 9.55
C ILE A 130 1.34 10.72 10.26
N SER A 131 1.05 11.43 11.35
CA SER A 131 2.11 12.11 12.10
C SER A 131 3.09 11.14 12.73
N VAL A 132 2.63 9.95 13.18
CA VAL A 132 3.51 8.86 13.62
C VAL A 132 4.38 8.39 12.46
N ALA A 133 3.81 8.14 11.28
CA ALA A 133 4.58 7.71 10.12
C ALA A 133 5.64 8.76 9.72
N LEU A 134 5.28 10.04 9.70
CA LEU A 134 6.22 11.14 9.43
C LEU A 134 7.26 11.28 10.53
N HIS A 135 6.86 11.18 11.80
CA HIS A 135 7.78 11.21 12.93
C HIS A 135 8.76 10.05 12.86
N GLU A 136 8.34 8.82 12.55
CA GLU A 136 9.26 7.69 12.38
C GLU A 136 10.22 7.89 11.22
N VAL A 137 9.77 8.45 10.09
CA VAL A 137 10.65 8.77 8.96
C VAL A 137 11.67 9.85 9.34
N VAL A 138 11.23 10.93 10.00
CA VAL A 138 12.09 12.05 10.42
C VAL A 138 12.98 11.68 11.60
N TYR A 139 12.49 10.91 12.57
CA TYR A 139 13.22 10.46 13.76
C TYR A 139 14.31 9.46 13.38
N ASN A 140 14.04 8.56 12.42
CA ASN A 140 15.10 7.75 11.84
C ASN A 140 16.16 8.64 11.16
N GLN A 141 15.76 9.73 10.50
CA GLN A 141 16.67 10.70 9.92
C GLN A 141 17.45 11.49 11.00
N ASP A 142 16.84 11.86 12.13
CA ASP A 142 17.44 12.63 13.22
C ASP A 142 18.31 11.79 14.17
N ILE A 143 18.01 10.51 14.41
CA ILE A 143 18.94 9.59 15.10
C ILE A 143 20.22 9.44 14.27
N HIS A 144 20.06 9.35 12.94
CA HIS A 144 21.20 9.37 12.03
C HIS A 144 22.00 10.68 12.17
N ILE A 145 21.34 11.85 12.22
CA ILE A 145 21.99 13.17 12.39
C ILE A 145 22.60 13.39 13.79
N LYS A 146 22.00 12.88 14.87
CA LYS A 146 22.52 13.05 16.26
C LYS A 146 23.72 12.15 16.55
N ASN A 147 23.76 10.95 15.98
CA ASN A 147 24.95 10.10 16.03
C ASN A 147 26.08 10.67 15.16
N GLU A 148 25.75 11.43 14.12
CA GLU A 148 26.68 12.16 13.25
C GLU A 148 27.23 13.44 13.91
N ASN A 149 26.41 14.24 14.59
CA ASN A 149 26.84 15.46 15.31
C ASN A 149 27.77 15.20 16.51
N ARG A 150 27.85 13.97 17.03
CA ARG A 150 28.87 13.59 18.04
C ARG A 150 30.27 13.39 17.41
N ARG A 151 30.36 13.37 16.08
CA ARG A 151 31.61 13.37 15.28
C ARG A 151 31.64 14.63 14.42
N VAL A 152 32.02 15.76 15.04
CA VAL A 152 32.53 17.01 14.43
C VAL A 152 32.16 17.28 12.95
N MET A 153 31.33 18.32 12.76
CA MET A 153 31.20 19.22 11.60
C MET A 153 31.78 18.76 10.23
N SER A 154 30.90 18.42 9.29
CA SER A 154 31.07 18.72 7.86
C SER A 154 29.73 18.61 7.12
N GLY A 155 29.60 19.33 6.01
CA GLY A 155 28.33 19.67 5.36
C GLY A 155 27.69 18.57 4.51
N PHE A 156 26.54 18.97 3.96
CA PHE A 156 25.56 18.29 3.07
C PHE A 156 26.09 17.35 1.96
N LEU A 157 27.41 17.27 1.71
CA LEU A 157 28.01 16.45 0.66
C LEU A 157 28.94 15.33 1.16
N ASP A 158 29.09 15.14 2.48
CA ASP A 158 29.92 14.06 3.02
C ASP A 158 29.20 12.69 3.14
N GLY A 159 27.98 12.58 2.59
CA GLY A 159 27.23 11.32 2.43
C GLY A 159 27.85 10.30 1.46
N ILE A 160 29.09 10.54 0.99
CA ILE A 160 29.89 9.57 0.26
C ILE A 160 31.18 9.32 1.05
N ARG A 161 31.08 8.51 2.09
CA ARG A 161 32.24 7.76 2.61
C ARG A 161 31.93 6.28 2.58
N CYS A 162 32.50 5.63 1.56
CA CYS A 162 32.73 4.19 1.55
C CYS A 162 33.52 3.79 2.80
N GLY A 163 32.94 2.82 3.52
CA GLY A 163 33.51 1.94 4.53
C GLY A 163 34.86 2.26 5.16
N ASP A 164 34.83 2.46 6.47
CA ASP A 164 35.82 1.85 7.36
C ASP A 164 35.14 0.73 8.15
N CYS A 165 35.74 -0.46 8.06
CA CYS A 165 35.27 -1.74 8.59
C CYS A 165 35.24 -1.79 10.12
N GLU A 166 34.15 -2.32 10.69
CA GLU A 166 34.20 -3.26 11.84
C GLU A 166 32.91 -4.10 11.91
N CYS A 167 33.01 -5.26 11.27
CA CYS A 167 32.38 -6.57 11.50
C CYS A 167 30.99 -6.67 12.15
N ASN A 168 30.03 -7.00 11.28
CA ASN A 168 28.75 -7.71 11.47
C ASN A 168 27.46 -6.87 11.35
N VAL A 169 27.38 -6.06 10.28
CA VAL A 169 26.15 -5.45 9.78
C VAL A 169 25.63 -6.28 8.61
N ASP A 170 24.38 -6.73 8.66
CA ASP A 170 23.78 -7.57 7.63
C ASP A 170 23.38 -6.73 6.39
N TRP A 171 24.37 -6.46 5.54
CA TRP A 171 24.23 -5.64 4.33
C TRP A 171 23.31 -6.26 3.27
N GLY A 172 23.01 -7.56 3.38
CA GLY A 172 22.13 -8.29 2.46
C GLY A 172 20.68 -7.82 2.55
N GLU A 173 20.11 -7.82 3.76
CA GLU A 173 18.70 -7.46 3.99
C GLU A 173 18.39 -5.99 3.64
N ARG A 174 19.29 -5.07 3.99
CA ARG A 174 19.15 -3.64 3.66
C ARG A 174 19.18 -3.41 2.15
N ARG A 175 20.08 -4.09 1.43
CA ARG A 175 20.16 -3.99 -0.04
C ARG A 175 18.89 -4.53 -0.70
N ASN A 176 18.34 -5.64 -0.21
CA ASN A 176 17.11 -6.24 -0.73
C ASN A 176 15.90 -5.31 -0.55
N THR A 177 15.79 -4.68 0.61
CA THR A 177 14.71 -3.73 0.91
C THR A 177 14.80 -2.49 0.01
N ILE A 178 15.99 -1.91 -0.14
CA ILE A 178 16.20 -0.75 -1.01
C ILE A 178 15.96 -1.10 -2.47
N ALA A 179 16.45 -2.25 -2.95
CA ALA A 179 16.26 -2.70 -4.33
C ALA A 179 14.78 -2.96 -4.66
N SER A 180 14.02 -3.54 -3.74
CA SER A 180 12.58 -3.79 -3.93
C SER A 180 11.75 -2.52 -3.93
N ILE A 181 12.03 -1.57 -3.03
CA ILE A 181 11.37 -0.26 -3.01
C ILE A 181 11.70 0.53 -4.29
N ALA A 182 12.99 0.62 -4.65
CA ALA A 182 13.42 1.35 -5.83
C ALA A 182 12.80 0.78 -7.11
N ALA A 183 12.78 -0.55 -7.26
CA ALA A 183 12.14 -1.22 -8.39
C ALA A 183 10.62 -0.98 -8.44
N GLY A 184 9.94 -1.03 -7.29
CA GLY A 184 8.50 -0.77 -7.20
C GLY A 184 8.12 0.67 -7.60
N VAL A 185 8.90 1.65 -7.15
CA VAL A 185 8.72 3.07 -7.51
C VAL A 185 8.92 3.28 -9.02
N LEU A 186 9.95 2.68 -9.61
CA LEU A 186 10.21 2.76 -11.05
C LEU A 186 9.07 2.12 -11.87
N PHE A 187 8.60 0.94 -11.47
CA PHE A 187 7.49 0.26 -12.14
C PHE A 187 6.20 1.07 -12.09
N PHE A 188 5.86 1.58 -10.90
CA PHE A 188 4.67 2.42 -10.72
C PHE A 188 4.75 3.71 -11.54
N THR A 189 5.91 4.37 -11.54
CA THR A 189 6.14 5.61 -12.31
C THR A 189 5.94 5.36 -13.80
N GLY A 190 6.42 4.23 -14.33
CA GLY A 190 6.24 3.85 -15.73
C GLY A 190 4.75 3.73 -16.12
N TRP A 191 3.94 3.04 -15.32
CA TRP A 191 2.50 2.91 -15.58
C TRP A 191 1.72 4.20 -15.32
N TRP A 192 2.16 5.03 -14.38
CA TRP A 192 1.52 6.33 -14.12
C TRP A 192 1.64 7.27 -15.32
N ILE A 193 2.83 7.35 -15.94
CA ILE A 193 3.10 8.21 -17.11
C ILE A 193 2.20 7.86 -18.30
N ILE A 194 1.98 6.56 -18.57
CA ILE A 194 1.13 6.16 -19.70
C ILE A 194 -0.36 6.40 -19.42
N ILE A 195 -0.80 6.27 -18.16
CA ILE A 195 -2.19 6.57 -17.77
C ILE A 195 -2.47 8.06 -17.92
N ASP A 196 -1.54 8.93 -17.48
CA ASP A 196 -1.64 10.38 -17.69
C ASP A 196 -1.73 10.73 -19.18
N ALA A 197 -0.87 10.13 -20.01
CA ALA A 197 -0.90 10.31 -21.46
C ALA A 197 -2.22 9.84 -22.10
N ALA A 198 -2.76 8.68 -21.68
CA ALA A 198 -4.00 8.13 -22.21
C ALA A 198 -5.23 8.98 -21.84
N VAL A 199 -5.26 9.55 -20.63
CA VAL A 199 -6.34 10.46 -20.21
C VAL A 199 -6.28 11.78 -20.97
N LYS A 200 -5.07 12.29 -21.22
CA LYS A 200 -4.88 13.58 -21.92
C LYS A 200 -5.17 13.50 -23.42
N TYR A 201 -4.96 12.34 -24.05
CA TYR A 201 -5.16 12.15 -25.49
C TYR A 201 -6.06 10.92 -25.77
N PRO A 202 -7.38 11.07 -25.63
CA PRO A 202 -8.33 9.95 -25.80
C PRO A 202 -8.65 9.61 -27.27
N GLU A 203 -8.28 10.46 -28.22
CA GLU A 203 -8.58 10.28 -29.65
C GLU A 203 -7.50 9.45 -30.37
N GLU A 204 -7.93 8.50 -31.21
CA GLU A 204 -7.02 7.58 -31.92
C GLU A 204 -6.03 8.28 -32.87
N ASP A 205 -6.41 9.42 -33.46
CA ASP A 205 -5.56 10.20 -34.36
C ASP A 205 -4.28 10.69 -33.65
N ASN A 206 -4.42 11.08 -32.39
CA ASN A 206 -3.35 11.58 -31.55
C ASN A 206 -2.58 10.44 -30.88
N PHE A 207 -3.28 9.36 -30.51
CA PHE A 207 -2.68 8.23 -29.81
C PHE A 207 -3.34 6.90 -30.17
N HIS A 208 -2.64 6.08 -30.96
CA HIS A 208 -3.17 4.78 -31.36
C HIS A 208 -3.13 3.80 -30.18
N HIS A 209 -4.29 3.20 -29.85
CA HIS A 209 -4.41 2.24 -28.76
C HIS A 209 -3.47 1.03 -28.89
N ALA A 210 -3.06 0.69 -30.12
CA ALA A 210 -2.10 -0.38 -30.38
C ALA A 210 -0.73 -0.16 -29.69
N TYR A 211 -0.33 1.08 -29.44
CA TYR A 211 0.98 1.37 -28.84
C TYR A 211 1.09 0.95 -27.37
N HIS A 212 -0.03 0.72 -26.68
CA HIS A 212 -0.01 0.18 -25.31
C HIS A 212 0.56 -1.24 -25.23
N THR A 213 0.51 -2.02 -26.32
CA THR A 213 1.05 -3.38 -26.37
C THR A 213 2.52 -3.44 -25.97
N CYS A 214 3.29 -2.39 -26.30
CA CYS A 214 4.70 -2.30 -25.95
C CYS A 214 4.93 -2.33 -24.43
N GLY A 215 4.19 -1.51 -23.68
CA GLY A 215 4.29 -1.46 -22.21
C GLY A 215 3.78 -2.73 -21.53
N VAL A 216 2.79 -3.41 -22.12
CA VAL A 216 2.31 -4.71 -21.64
C VAL A 216 3.39 -5.78 -21.82
N ILE A 217 4.04 -5.84 -22.99
CA ILE A 217 5.14 -6.79 -23.26
C ILE A 217 6.32 -6.53 -22.30
N ALA A 218 6.66 -5.25 -22.05
CA ALA A 218 7.70 -4.91 -21.08
C ALA A 218 7.35 -5.39 -19.65
N THR A 219 6.08 -5.34 -19.26
CA THR A 219 5.61 -5.83 -17.96
C THR A 219 5.67 -7.36 -17.85
N VAL A 220 5.31 -8.08 -18.92
CA VAL A 220 5.48 -9.53 -18.99
C VAL A 220 6.96 -9.89 -18.87
N ALA A 221 7.83 -9.18 -19.58
CA ALA A 221 9.28 -9.35 -19.49
C ALA A 221 9.81 -9.11 -18.08
N PHE A 222 9.34 -8.06 -17.40
CA PHE A 222 9.66 -7.77 -16.01
C PHE A 222 9.32 -8.94 -15.08
N LEU A 223 8.11 -9.51 -15.21
CA LEU A 223 7.70 -10.66 -14.40
C LEU A 223 8.55 -11.90 -14.71
N MET A 224 8.81 -12.18 -16.00
CA MET A 224 9.62 -13.32 -16.42
C MET A 224 11.04 -13.27 -15.87
N ILE A 225 11.70 -12.12 -15.93
CA ILE A 225 13.08 -11.92 -15.44
C ILE A 225 13.15 -12.11 -13.92
N ASN A 226 12.16 -11.56 -13.20
CA ASN A 226 12.14 -11.50 -11.74
C ASN A 226 11.57 -12.75 -11.06
N ALA A 227 10.84 -13.59 -11.82
CA ALA A 227 10.34 -14.89 -11.37
C ALA A 227 11.45 -15.95 -11.21
N VAL A 228 12.54 -15.83 -11.97
CA VAL A 228 13.69 -16.76 -11.88
C VAL A 228 14.59 -16.34 -10.72
N SER A 229 14.91 -17.25 -9.81
CA SER A 229 15.85 -16.97 -8.72
C SER A 229 17.29 -16.89 -9.24
N ASN A 230 18.13 -16.06 -8.63
CA ASN A 230 19.56 -15.97 -8.98
C ASN A 230 20.29 -17.29 -8.65
N GLY A 231 19.85 -18.02 -7.63
CA GLY A 231 20.37 -19.35 -7.29
C GLY A 231 20.14 -20.41 -8.38
N GLN A 232 18.99 -20.38 -9.06
CA GLN A 232 18.68 -21.31 -10.16
C GLN A 232 19.53 -21.05 -11.42
N VAL A 233 19.97 -19.80 -11.64
CA VAL A 233 20.82 -19.43 -12.78
C VAL A 233 22.26 -19.89 -12.56
N ARG A 234 22.76 -19.75 -11.33
CA ARG A 234 24.12 -20.15 -10.92
C ARG A 234 24.29 -21.67 -10.84
N GLY A 235 23.20 -22.40 -10.60
CA GLY A 235 23.21 -23.85 -10.50
C GLY A 235 23.43 -24.37 -9.08
N ASP A 236 23.30 -23.51 -8.07
CA ASP A 236 23.52 -23.83 -6.66
C ASP A 236 22.29 -24.48 -5.97
N SER A 237 21.21 -24.74 -6.74
CA SER A 237 19.98 -25.34 -6.21
C SER A 237 20.03 -26.87 -6.26
N TYR A 238 19.94 -27.52 -5.10
CA TYR A 238 19.91 -28.99 -4.96
C TYR A 238 18.59 -29.66 -5.43
N SER A 239 17.57 -28.84 -5.75
CA SER A 239 16.26 -29.27 -6.22
C SER A 239 16.12 -28.96 -7.71
N GLU A 240 16.21 -29.99 -8.56
CA GLU A 240 15.88 -29.87 -9.97
C GLU A 240 14.36 -29.94 -10.13
N GLY A 241 13.73 -28.77 -10.35
CA GLY A 241 12.34 -28.71 -10.80
C GLY A 241 12.17 -29.24 -12.23
N CYS A 242 10.92 -29.34 -12.70
CA CYS A 242 10.55 -29.90 -14.01
C CYS A 242 11.29 -29.31 -15.22
N MET A 243 11.74 -28.05 -15.16
CA MET A 243 12.40 -27.36 -16.27
C MET A 243 13.93 -27.31 -16.17
N GLY A 244 14.52 -27.85 -15.08
CA GLY A 244 15.96 -27.88 -14.84
C GLY A 244 16.66 -26.51 -14.89
N GLN A 245 17.99 -26.52 -14.82
CA GLN A 245 18.82 -25.29 -14.89
C GLN A 245 18.82 -24.66 -16.30
N THR A 246 18.82 -25.50 -17.33
CA THR A 246 18.80 -25.06 -18.73
C THR A 246 17.49 -24.34 -19.07
N GLY A 247 16.35 -24.83 -18.57
CA GLY A 247 15.06 -24.17 -18.78
C GLY A 247 14.95 -22.82 -18.09
N ALA A 248 15.48 -22.69 -16.85
CA ALA A 248 15.53 -21.40 -16.16
C ALA A 248 16.36 -20.35 -16.92
N ARG A 249 17.48 -20.76 -17.55
CA ARG A 249 18.31 -19.88 -18.38
C ARG A 249 17.62 -19.48 -19.68
N VAL A 250 16.95 -20.42 -20.36
CA VAL A 250 16.16 -20.13 -21.57
C VAL A 250 15.02 -19.18 -21.24
N TRP A 251 14.30 -19.42 -20.14
CA TRP A 251 13.22 -18.54 -19.69
C TRP A 251 13.71 -17.12 -19.39
N LEU A 252 14.84 -17.00 -18.68
CA LEU A 252 15.47 -15.71 -18.38
C LEU A 252 15.91 -15.00 -19.67
N PHE A 253 16.49 -15.73 -20.62
CA PHE A 253 16.92 -15.20 -21.92
C PHE A 253 15.74 -14.66 -22.72
N ILE A 254 14.63 -15.39 -22.80
CA ILE A 254 13.40 -14.92 -23.45
C ILE A 254 12.89 -13.65 -22.76
N GLY A 255 12.90 -13.61 -21.42
CA GLY A 255 12.55 -12.41 -20.65
C GLY A 255 13.38 -11.19 -21.06
N PHE A 256 14.71 -11.33 -21.14
CA PHE A 256 15.59 -10.25 -21.60
C PHE A 256 15.34 -9.84 -23.05
N MET A 257 15.11 -10.80 -23.96
CA MET A 257 14.78 -10.50 -25.36
C MET A 257 13.51 -9.67 -25.48
N LEU A 258 12.46 -10.00 -24.72
CA LEU A 258 11.22 -9.23 -24.69
C LEU A 258 11.42 -7.83 -24.09
N ALA A 259 12.26 -7.71 -23.06
CA ALA A 259 12.58 -6.44 -22.41
C ALA A 259 13.34 -5.48 -23.35
N PHE A 260 14.36 -5.97 -24.06
CA PHE A 260 15.07 -5.18 -25.07
C PHE A 260 14.21 -4.90 -26.30
N GLY A 261 13.42 -5.89 -26.75
CA GLY A 261 12.51 -5.76 -27.88
C GLY A 261 11.46 -4.66 -27.66
N SER A 262 10.86 -4.62 -26.47
CA SER A 262 9.93 -3.55 -26.10
C SER A 262 10.61 -2.18 -25.98
N LEU A 263 11.82 -2.10 -25.43
CA LEU A 263 12.56 -0.83 -25.37
C LEU A 263 12.88 -0.30 -26.78
N ILE A 264 13.37 -1.14 -27.69
CA ILE A 264 13.67 -0.78 -29.08
C ILE A 264 12.38 -0.39 -29.82
N ALA A 265 11.30 -1.14 -29.65
CA ALA A 265 10.00 -0.83 -30.25
C ALA A 265 9.45 0.51 -29.76
N SER A 266 9.57 0.82 -28.46
CA SER A 266 9.16 2.11 -27.90
C SER A 266 9.95 3.28 -28.49
N MET A 267 11.26 3.08 -28.70
CA MET A 267 12.14 4.06 -29.34
C MET A 267 11.73 4.30 -30.80
N TRP A 268 11.41 3.22 -31.52
CA TRP A 268 10.90 3.32 -32.89
C TRP A 268 9.55 4.07 -32.94
N ILE A 269 8.62 3.78 -32.02
CA ILE A 269 7.33 4.47 -31.97
C ILE A 269 7.52 5.98 -31.73
N LEU A 270 8.41 6.37 -30.81
CA LEU A 270 8.74 7.77 -30.56
C LEU A 270 9.24 8.48 -31.83
N PHE A 271 10.29 7.95 -32.46
CA PHE A 271 10.90 8.63 -33.60
C PHE A 271 10.11 8.44 -34.90
N GLY A 272 9.76 7.20 -35.24
CA GLY A 272 9.05 6.87 -36.47
C GLY A 272 7.57 7.25 -36.47
N GLY A 273 6.90 7.23 -35.31
CA GLY A 273 5.47 7.55 -35.20
C GLY A 273 5.16 9.02 -34.91
N PHE A 274 6.04 9.72 -34.19
CA PHE A 274 5.76 11.09 -33.73
C PHE A 274 6.76 12.14 -34.23
N VAL A 275 8.06 11.89 -34.14
CA VAL A 275 9.09 12.91 -34.46
C VAL A 275 9.31 13.07 -35.97
N VAL A 276 9.47 11.97 -36.72
CA VAL A 276 9.72 12.02 -38.17
C VAL A 276 8.50 12.54 -38.94
N PRO A 277 7.26 12.09 -38.64
CA PRO A 277 6.06 12.63 -39.30
C PRO A 277 5.69 14.06 -38.87
N GLN A 278 6.41 14.65 -37.92
CA GLN A 278 6.15 16.00 -37.39
C GLN A 278 4.69 16.16 -36.88
N LYS A 279 4.20 15.20 -36.09
CA LYS A 279 2.86 15.32 -35.47
C LYS A 279 2.83 16.52 -34.51
N PRO A 280 1.69 17.25 -34.42
CA PRO A 280 1.59 18.43 -33.57
C PRO A 280 1.73 18.10 -32.07
N VAL A 281 1.45 16.86 -31.67
CA VAL A 281 1.56 16.37 -30.29
C VAL A 281 2.54 15.20 -30.21
N VAL A 282 3.71 15.45 -29.63
CA VAL A 282 4.80 14.44 -29.51
C VAL A 282 4.79 13.72 -28.16
N TYR A 283 4.08 14.27 -27.17
CA TYR A 283 4.04 13.77 -25.79
C TYR A 283 3.69 12.27 -25.65
N PRO A 284 2.70 11.70 -26.38
CA PRO A 284 2.37 10.28 -26.23
C PRO A 284 3.53 9.35 -26.61
N GLY A 285 4.32 9.71 -27.63
CA GLY A 285 5.53 8.97 -28.00
C GLY A 285 6.58 8.98 -26.90
N ILE A 286 6.77 10.13 -26.24
CA ILE A 286 7.71 10.30 -25.12
C ILE A 286 7.24 9.47 -23.92
N ALA A 287 5.94 9.48 -23.63
CA ALA A 287 5.34 8.71 -22.55
C ALA A 287 5.55 7.18 -22.74
N ILE A 288 5.34 6.65 -23.94
CA ILE A 288 5.57 5.22 -24.24
C ILE A 288 7.05 4.86 -24.04
N PHE A 289 7.97 5.71 -24.51
CA PHE A 289 9.40 5.46 -24.34
C PHE A 289 9.80 5.43 -22.86
N PHE A 290 9.40 6.44 -22.08
CA PHE A 290 9.71 6.47 -20.64
C PHE A 290 9.03 5.35 -19.85
N GLN A 291 7.81 4.96 -20.20
CA GLN A 291 7.15 3.78 -19.62
C GLN A 291 8.03 2.53 -19.76
N ASN A 292 8.48 2.23 -20.98
CA ASN A 292 9.29 1.04 -21.26
C ASN A 292 10.66 1.13 -20.59
N ALA A 293 11.28 2.31 -20.59
CA ALA A 293 12.56 2.55 -19.91
C ALA A 293 12.45 2.32 -18.40
N PHE A 294 11.44 2.89 -17.73
CA PHE A 294 11.27 2.74 -16.28
C PHE A 294 10.94 1.30 -15.88
N ILE A 295 10.10 0.59 -16.65
CA ILE A 295 9.82 -0.83 -16.40
C ILE A 295 11.09 -1.68 -16.60
N PHE A 296 11.86 -1.40 -17.64
CA PHE A 296 13.12 -2.09 -17.92
C PHE A 296 14.13 -1.89 -16.77
N PHE A 297 14.42 -0.65 -16.40
CA PHE A 297 15.36 -0.36 -15.31
C PHE A 297 14.85 -0.84 -13.95
N GLY A 298 13.55 -0.72 -13.66
CA GLY A 298 12.95 -1.31 -12.47
C GLY A 298 13.16 -2.83 -12.39
N GLY A 299 13.05 -3.52 -13.53
CA GLY A 299 13.34 -4.95 -13.64
C GLY A 299 14.80 -5.29 -13.35
N LEU A 300 15.75 -4.53 -13.90
CA LEU A 300 17.17 -4.73 -13.64
C LEU A 300 17.54 -4.45 -12.18
N VAL A 301 17.00 -3.37 -11.60
CA VAL A 301 17.22 -3.00 -10.20
C VAL A 301 16.70 -4.10 -9.28
N PHE A 302 15.52 -4.67 -9.56
CA PHE A 302 14.99 -5.77 -8.75
C PHE A 302 15.83 -7.04 -8.90
N LYS A 303 16.21 -7.40 -10.13
CA LYS A 303 16.94 -8.64 -10.43
C LYS A 303 18.36 -8.65 -9.86
N PHE A 304 19.10 -7.56 -10.06
CA PHE A 304 20.51 -7.46 -9.66
C PHE A 304 20.70 -6.80 -8.29
N GLY A 305 19.73 -6.02 -7.83
CA GLY A 305 19.78 -5.39 -6.51
C GLY A 305 19.51 -6.36 -5.38
N ARG A 306 18.73 -7.44 -5.60
CA ARG A 306 18.46 -8.43 -4.55
C ARG A 306 19.58 -9.49 -4.46
N THR A 307 20.04 -9.74 -3.25
CA THR A 307 20.74 -10.97 -2.88
C THR A 307 19.75 -12.00 -2.37
N GLU A 308 19.88 -13.23 -2.84
CA GLU A 308 19.16 -14.37 -2.31
C GLU A 308 20.15 -15.13 -1.42
N ASP A 309 19.92 -15.11 -0.11
CA ASP A 309 20.67 -15.98 0.80
C ASP A 309 20.16 -17.39 0.58
N LEU A 310 21.05 -18.25 0.08
CA LEU A 310 20.81 -19.68 0.06
C LEU A 310 20.90 -20.12 1.52
N TRP A 311 19.78 -20.52 2.11
CA TRP A 311 19.78 -21.22 3.39
C TRP A 311 20.63 -22.49 3.22
N GLN A 312 21.90 -22.42 3.63
CA GLN A 312 22.79 -23.57 3.77
C GLN A 312 22.38 -24.39 4.99
#